data_AF-A0A816L576-F1
#
_entry.id   AF-A0A816L576-F1
#
_cell.length_a   1.000
_cell.length_b   1.000
_cell.length_c   1.000
_cell.angle_alpha   90.00
_cell.angle_beta   90.00
_cell.angle_gamma   90.00
#
_symmetry.space_group_name_H-M   'P 1'
#
loop_
_entity.id
_entity.type
_entity.pdbx_description
1 polymer ?
#
loop_
_entity_poly.entity_id
_entity_poly.type
_entity_poly.pdbx_seq_one_letter_code
_entity_poly.pdbx_strand_id
1 'polypeptide(L)'
;MGMDALSIRTAQHWFNRFKNDNFELDDLPRAERPLEVDIDVLKQLIEEDPRLTTGCLAERLGYSHTTVETHLCELGKMWKYGVWIPHELSPLQLQHRVDACMELMTSHRNYQWLHNLVTGDEKWVFYVNHTRKRH
;
A
#
# COMPACT_ATOMS: atom_id res chain seq x y z
N MET A 1 -43.29 -19.87 26.55
CA MET A 1 -42.12 -20.00 25.66
C MET A 1 -40.98 -19.23 26.32
N GLY A 2 -39.77 -19.78 26.39
CA GLY A 2 -38.63 -19.13 27.03
C GLY A 2 -38.28 -17.82 26.33
N MET A 3 -37.78 -16.83 27.08
CA MET A 3 -37.50 -15.48 26.57
C MET A 3 -36.48 -15.43 25.42
N ASP A 4 -35.73 -16.52 25.20
CA ASP A 4 -34.75 -16.69 24.12
C ASP A 4 -35.25 -17.51 22.91
N ALA A 5 -36.54 -17.85 22.86
CA ALA A 5 -37.09 -18.64 21.75
C ALA A 5 -37.27 -17.77 20.49
N LEU A 6 -36.95 -18.33 19.32
CA LEU A 6 -37.17 -17.70 18.02
C LEU A 6 -38.64 -17.31 17.81
N SER A 7 -38.88 -16.19 17.14
CA SER A 7 -40.24 -15.78 16.80
C SER A 7 -40.90 -16.77 15.83
N ILE A 8 -42.23 -16.92 15.91
CA ILE A 8 -43.01 -17.77 14.99
C ILE A 8 -42.76 -17.37 13.53
N ARG A 9 -42.62 -16.08 13.24
CA ARG A 9 -42.31 -15.59 11.88
C ARG A 9 -40.96 -16.07 11.38
N THR A 10 -39.95 -16.04 12.25
CA THR A 10 -38.60 -16.53 11.92
C THR A 10 -38.62 -18.03 11.65
N ALA A 11 -39.33 -18.81 12.47
CA ALA A 11 -39.49 -20.25 12.27
C ALA A 11 -40.20 -20.60 10.95
N GLN A 12 -41.27 -19.88 10.60
CA GLN A 12 -41.97 -20.05 9.33
C GLN A 12 -41.10 -19.69 8.11
N HIS A 13 -40.30 -18.63 8.23
CA HIS A 13 -39.36 -18.22 7.18
C HIS A 13 -38.31 -19.31 6.90
N TRP A 14 -37.66 -19.84 7.96
CA TRP A 14 -36.69 -20.94 7.84
C TRP A 14 -37.33 -22.22 7.32
N PHE A 15 -38.53 -22.57 7.79
CA PHE A 15 -39.25 -23.75 7.30
C PHE A 15 -39.53 -23.67 5.79
N ASN A 16 -39.94 -22.50 5.28
CA ASN A 16 -40.14 -22.29 3.85
C ASN A 16 -38.82 -22.34 3.06
N ARG A 17 -37.71 -21.84 3.64
CA ARG A 17 -36.37 -21.90 3.03
C ARG A 17 -35.92 -23.37 2.87
N PHE A 18 -36.08 -24.18 3.91
CA PHE A 18 -35.78 -25.62 3.88
C PHE A 18 -36.69 -26.42 2.94
N LYS A 19 -37.97 -26.05 2.83
CA LYS A 19 -38.91 -26.69 1.89
C LYS A 19 -38.52 -26.48 0.42
N ASN A 20 -37.77 -25.42 0.13
CA ASN A 20 -37.24 -25.11 -1.19
C ASN A 20 -35.80 -25.61 -1.39
N ASP A 21 -35.40 -26.66 -0.65
CA ASP A 21 -34.06 -27.28 -0.66
C ASP A 21 -32.89 -26.32 -0.35
N ASN A 22 -33.15 -25.15 0.24
CA ASN A 22 -32.11 -24.22 0.69
C ASN A 22 -31.81 -24.44 2.17
N PHE A 23 -30.79 -25.25 2.43
CA PHE A 23 -30.29 -25.60 3.78
C PHE A 23 -29.12 -24.73 4.24
N GLU A 24 -28.81 -23.66 3.51
CA GLU A 24 -27.74 -22.73 3.87
C GLU A 24 -28.16 -21.94 5.11
N LEU A 25 -27.42 -22.12 6.20
CA LEU A 25 -27.70 -21.51 7.50
C LEU A 25 -27.11 -20.11 7.63
N ASP A 26 -26.18 -19.76 6.75
CA ASP A 26 -25.54 -18.47 6.74
C ASP A 26 -26.51 -17.38 6.23
N ASP A 27 -26.33 -16.17 6.77
CA ASP A 27 -26.96 -14.98 6.24
C ASP A 27 -26.47 -14.76 4.82
N LEU A 28 -27.40 -14.48 3.90
CA LEU A 28 -27.04 -14.04 2.56
C LEU A 28 -26.21 -12.75 2.65
N PRO A 29 -25.33 -12.48 1.67
CA PRO A 29 -24.62 -11.22 1.57
C PRO A 29 -25.63 -10.08 1.69
N ARG A 30 -25.51 -9.27 2.74
CA ARG A 30 -26.37 -8.10 2.89
C ARG A 30 -26.00 -7.11 1.79
N ALA A 31 -27.00 -6.45 1.22
CA ALA A 31 -26.74 -5.33 0.33
C ALA A 31 -25.89 -4.31 1.09
N GLU A 32 -24.63 -4.18 0.68
CA GLU A 32 -23.74 -3.18 1.24
C GLU A 32 -24.28 -1.79 0.89
N ARG A 33 -23.99 -0.83 1.76
CA ARG A 33 -24.30 0.57 1.47
C ARG A 33 -23.43 0.98 0.28
N PRO A 34 -23.97 1.58 -0.78
CA PRO A 34 -23.13 2.07 -1.87
C PRO A 34 -22.17 3.12 -1.30
N LEU A 35 -20.89 2.79 -1.21
CA LEU A 35 -19.83 3.78 -1.03
C LEU A 35 -19.54 4.34 -2.43
N GLU A 36 -20.22 5.44 -2.74
CA GLU A 36 -20.14 6.17 -4.00
C GLU A 36 -18.84 6.99 -4.07
N VAL A 37 -17.70 6.38 -3.72
CA VAL A 37 -16.39 6.95 -4.00
C VAL A 37 -15.94 6.45 -5.35
N ASP A 38 -15.63 7.40 -6.23
CA ASP A 38 -15.00 7.07 -7.51
C ASP A 38 -13.58 6.55 -7.27
N ILE A 39 -13.47 5.23 -7.19
CA ILE A 39 -12.23 4.50 -6.91
C ILE A 39 -11.20 4.76 -8.02
N ASP A 40 -11.64 4.94 -9.27
CA ASP A 40 -10.75 5.14 -10.40
C ASP A 40 -10.13 6.54 -10.36
N VAL A 41 -10.91 7.56 -9.99
CA VAL A 41 -10.37 8.91 -9.74
C VAL A 41 -9.41 8.91 -8.56
N LEU A 42 -9.74 8.20 -7.47
CA LEU A 42 -8.83 8.07 -6.32
C LEU A 42 -7.50 7.42 -6.71
N LYS A 43 -7.52 6.36 -7.51
CA LYS A 43 -6.30 5.70 -8.03
C LYS A 43 -5.47 6.65 -8.89
N GLN A 44 -6.12 7.37 -9.80
CA GLN A 44 -5.44 8.33 -10.68
C GLN A 44 -4.69 9.39 -9.87
N LEU A 45 -5.33 9.97 -8.86
CA LEU A 45 -4.70 10.99 -8.00
C LEU A 45 -3.45 10.46 -7.27
N ILE A 46 -3.48 9.20 -6.82
CA ILE A 46 -2.34 8.56 -6.14
C ILE A 46 -1.20 8.24 -7.12
N GLU A 47 -1.53 7.86 -8.35
CA GLU A 47 -0.53 7.59 -9.39
C GLU A 47 0.16 8.88 -9.87
N GLU A 48 -0.58 9.98 -9.95
CA GLU A 48 -0.05 11.31 -10.26
C GLU A 48 0.86 11.84 -9.15
N ASP A 49 0.42 11.78 -7.88
CA ASP A 49 1.26 12.16 -6.74
C ASP A 49 1.02 11.24 -5.52
N PRO A 50 1.92 10.28 -5.25
CA PRO A 50 1.80 9.37 -4.13
C PRO A 50 2.10 10.03 -2.77
N ARG A 51 2.49 11.31 -2.73
CA ARG A 51 2.77 12.06 -1.50
C ARG A 51 1.57 12.80 -0.94
N LEU A 52 0.45 12.82 -1.67
CA LEU A 52 -0.77 13.48 -1.20
C LEU A 52 -1.25 12.89 0.12
N THR A 53 -1.66 13.76 1.03
CA THR A 53 -2.27 13.34 2.29
C THR A 53 -3.72 12.93 2.06
N THR A 54 -4.22 12.03 2.91
CA THR A 54 -5.64 11.64 2.97
C THR A 54 -6.57 12.85 3.10
N GLY A 55 -6.16 13.90 3.81
CA GLY A 55 -6.91 15.17 3.91
C GLY A 55 -6.99 15.93 2.58
N CYS A 56 -5.89 16.03 1.84
CA CYS A 56 -5.89 16.68 0.53
C CYS A 56 -6.73 15.89 -0.48
N LEU A 57 -6.64 14.56 -0.45
CA LEU A 57 -7.48 13.68 -1.27
C LEU A 57 -8.96 13.84 -0.93
N ALA A 58 -9.30 13.90 0.36
CA ALA A 58 -10.67 14.13 0.83
C ALA A 58 -11.24 15.47 0.35
N GLU A 59 -10.46 16.55 0.44
CA GLU A 59 -10.85 17.88 -0.04
C GLU A 59 -11.07 17.90 -1.56
N ARG A 60 -10.16 17.28 -2.34
CA ARG A 60 -10.28 17.20 -3.80
C ARG A 60 -11.47 16.38 -4.27
N LEU A 61 -11.78 15.29 -3.56
CA LEU A 61 -12.85 14.38 -3.93
C LEU A 61 -14.21 14.73 -3.27
N GLY A 62 -14.22 15.65 -2.31
CA GLY A 62 -15.43 16.04 -1.57
C GLY A 62 -15.93 14.98 -0.58
N TYR A 63 -15.09 14.02 -0.19
CA TYR A 63 -15.43 12.98 0.78
C TYR A 63 -14.87 13.27 2.17
N SER A 64 -15.33 12.51 3.17
CA SER A 64 -14.70 12.54 4.49
C SER A 64 -13.31 11.91 4.46
N HIS A 65 -12.41 12.40 5.31
CA HIS A 65 -11.07 11.82 5.49
C HIS A 65 -11.13 10.31 5.77
N THR A 66 -12.03 9.88 6.66
CA THR A 66 -12.20 8.47 7.04
C THR A 66 -12.64 7.61 5.86
N THR A 67 -13.47 8.14 4.97
CA THR A 67 -13.91 7.43 3.77
C THR A 67 -12.73 7.18 2.83
N VAL A 68 -11.91 8.21 2.58
CA VAL A 68 -10.71 8.09 1.74
C VAL A 68 -9.72 7.09 2.33
N GLU A 69 -9.46 7.17 3.63
CA GLU A 69 -8.56 6.24 4.32
C GLU A 69 -9.05 4.78 4.23
N THR A 70 -10.36 4.55 4.39
CA THR A 70 -10.95 3.20 4.27
C THR A 70 -10.74 2.64 2.86
N HIS A 71 -11.01 3.42 1.82
CA HIS A 71 -10.80 2.98 0.44
C HIS A 71 -9.34 2.80 0.07
N LEU A 72 -8.43 3.63 0.60
CA LEU A 72 -6.99 3.41 0.42
C LEU A 72 -6.56 2.07 1.00
N CYS A 73 -7.07 1.70 2.18
CA CYS A 73 -6.83 0.40 2.81
C CYS A 73 -7.41 -0.75 1.97
N GLU A 74 -8.64 -0.62 1.46
CA GLU A 74 -9.26 -1.60 0.55
C GLU A 74 -8.45 -1.79 -0.76
N LEU A 75 -7.85 -0.71 -1.26
CA LEU A 75 -6.94 -0.73 -2.41
C LEU A 75 -5.54 -1.29 -2.10
N GLY A 76 -5.27 -1.67 -0.85
CA GLY A 76 -3.96 -2.14 -0.39
C GLY A 76 -2.89 -1.05 -0.42
N LYS A 77 -3.28 0.23 -0.43
CA LYS A 77 -2.34 1.36 -0.36
C LYS A 77 -1.98 1.60 1.11
N MET A 78 -0.69 1.75 1.37
CA MET A 78 -0.17 2.11 2.68
C MET A 78 0.81 3.25 2.54
N TRP A 79 0.75 4.17 3.50
CA TRP A 79 1.70 5.27 3.56
C TRP A 79 3.09 4.75 3.94
N LYS A 80 4.11 5.25 3.24
CA LYS A 80 5.51 4.93 3.49
C LYS A 80 6.34 6.20 3.46
N TYR A 81 7.34 6.26 4.33
CA TYR A 81 8.34 7.32 4.32
C TYR A 81 9.12 7.32 3.02
N GLY A 82 9.39 8.53 2.51
CA GLY A 82 10.33 8.73 1.41
C GLY A 82 11.73 8.24 1.77
N VAL A 83 12.43 7.70 0.77
CA VAL A 83 13.85 7.36 0.89
C VAL A 83 14.67 8.65 0.79
N TRP A 84 15.63 8.82 1.71
CA TRP A 84 16.56 9.94 1.62
C TRP A 84 17.59 9.66 0.52
N ILE A 85 17.68 10.57 -0.45
CA ILE A 85 18.63 10.50 -1.55
C ILE A 85 19.74 11.52 -1.27
N PRO A 86 21.03 11.11 -1.23
CA PRO A 86 22.11 12.00 -0.81
C PRO A 86 22.33 13.23 -1.69
N HIS A 87 22.08 13.10 -2.98
CA HIS A 87 22.34 14.15 -3.96
C HIS A 87 21.33 14.11 -5.10
N GLU A 88 20.91 15.29 -5.54
CA GLU A 88 20.13 15.46 -6.76
C GLU A 88 21.09 15.48 -7.95
N LEU A 89 21.08 14.39 -8.72
CA LEU A 89 22.01 14.23 -9.85
C LEU A 89 21.52 15.02 -11.07
N SER A 90 22.45 15.66 -11.76
CA SER A 90 22.16 16.26 -13.07
C SER A 90 21.94 15.17 -14.13
N PRO A 91 21.23 15.47 -15.24
CA PRO A 91 21.04 14.51 -16.33
C PRO A 91 22.37 13.94 -16.87
N LEU A 92 23.42 14.76 -16.93
CA LEU A 92 24.75 14.32 -17.35
C LEU A 92 25.37 13.33 -16.35
N GLN A 93 25.28 13.61 -15.05
CA GLN A 93 25.78 12.72 -14.01
C GLN A 93 25.03 11.38 -13.99
N LEU A 94 23.71 11.40 -14.23
CA LEU A 94 22.91 10.18 -14.38
C LEU A 94 23.41 9.33 -15.54
N GLN A 95 23.60 9.94 -16.71
CA GLN A 95 24.08 9.22 -17.89
C GLN A 95 25.47 8.62 -17.65
N HIS A 96 26.41 9.40 -17.12
CA HIS A 96 27.76 8.91 -16.80
C HIS A 96 27.74 7.71 -15.85
N ARG A 97 26.85 7.72 -14.85
CA ARG A 97 26.70 6.59 -13.93
C ARG A 97 26.14 5.35 -14.64
N VAL A 98 25.17 5.51 -15.52
CA VAL A 98 24.62 4.40 -16.32
C VAL A 98 25.71 3.82 -17.21
N ASP A 99 26.46 4.66 -17.92
CA ASP A 99 27.51 4.23 -18.84
C ASP A 99 28.62 3.46 -18.10
N ALA A 100 29.10 3.99 -16.97
CA ALA A 100 30.11 3.33 -16.15
C ALA A 100 29.61 1.97 -15.62
N CYS A 101 28.36 1.88 -15.15
CA CYS A 101 27.77 0.63 -14.70
C CYS A 101 27.63 -0.39 -15.84
N MET A 102 27.19 0.06 -17.02
CA MET A 102 27.06 -0.79 -18.21
C MET A 102 28.42 -1.28 -18.69
N GLU A 103 29.44 -0.44 -18.68
CA GLU A 103 30.81 -0.82 -19.01
C GLU A 103 31.31 -1.87 -18.03
N LEU A 104 31.22 -1.64 -16.71
CA LEU A 104 31.62 -2.61 -15.69
C LEU A 104 30.91 -3.96 -15.86
N MET A 105 29.60 -3.93 -16.12
CA MET A 105 28.80 -5.14 -16.29
C MET A 105 29.11 -5.90 -17.58
N THR A 106 29.46 -5.21 -18.67
CA THR A 106 29.76 -5.84 -19.97
C THR A 106 31.22 -6.27 -20.12
N SER A 107 32.17 -5.49 -19.60
CA SER A 107 33.60 -5.79 -19.62
C SER A 107 33.96 -6.93 -18.68
N HIS A 108 33.23 -7.06 -17.57
CA HIS A 108 33.49 -8.06 -16.55
C HIS A 108 32.27 -8.95 -16.30
N ARG A 109 31.92 -9.75 -17.33
CA ARG A 109 30.74 -10.65 -17.30
C ARG A 109 30.80 -11.76 -16.24
N ASN A 110 31.96 -11.98 -15.63
CA ASN A 110 32.13 -12.86 -14.49
C ASN A 110 32.66 -12.06 -13.30
N TYR A 111 32.55 -12.61 -12.09
CA TYR A 111 32.97 -11.92 -10.86
C TYR A 111 34.44 -12.12 -10.50
N GLN A 112 35.27 -12.69 -11.39
CA GLN A 112 36.65 -13.04 -11.03
C GLN A 112 37.54 -11.83 -10.75
N TRP A 113 37.26 -10.70 -11.40
CA TRP A 113 37.95 -9.44 -11.15
C TRP A 113 37.72 -8.87 -9.74
N LEU A 114 36.60 -9.21 -9.08
CA LEU A 114 36.32 -8.77 -7.71
C LEU A 114 37.34 -9.33 -6.72
N HIS A 115 37.97 -10.47 -7.01
CA HIS A 115 39.02 -11.02 -6.13
C HIS A 115 40.25 -10.13 -6.02
N ASN A 116 40.50 -9.29 -7.03
CA ASN A 116 41.63 -8.37 -7.06
C ASN A 116 41.22 -6.92 -6.78
N LEU A 117 39.93 -6.67 -6.53
CA LEU A 117 39.41 -5.32 -6.28
C LEU A 117 39.75 -4.89 -4.86
N VAL A 118 40.53 -3.81 -4.74
CA VAL A 118 40.82 -3.15 -3.47
C VAL A 118 40.15 -1.77 -3.49
N THR A 119 39.30 -1.50 -2.50
CA THR A 119 38.62 -0.19 -2.33
C THR A 119 38.88 0.37 -0.95
N GLY A 120 38.73 1.68 -0.81
CA GLY A 120 38.83 2.39 0.47
C GLY A 120 37.97 3.65 0.44
N ASP A 121 37.40 3.98 1.59
CA ASP A 121 36.63 5.21 1.82
C ASP A 121 36.84 5.67 3.27
N GLU A 122 36.68 6.96 3.52
CA GLU A 122 36.85 7.55 4.85
C GLU A 122 35.50 7.81 5.50
N LYS A 123 35.34 7.40 6.75
CA LYS A 123 34.12 7.61 7.52
C LYS A 123 34.42 8.24 8.87
N TRP A 124 33.70 9.30 9.19
CA TRP A 124 33.73 9.92 10.51
C TRP A 124 33.19 8.96 11.59
N VAL A 125 33.95 8.83 12.68
CA VAL A 125 33.56 8.08 13.89
C VAL A 125 33.45 9.05 15.05
N PHE A 126 32.21 9.37 15.43
CA PHE A 126 31.94 10.27 16.56
C PHE A 126 32.06 9.51 17.89
N TYR A 127 32.49 10.21 18.95
CA TYR A 127 32.60 9.66 20.30
C TYR A 127 31.23 9.26 20.90
N VAL A 128 30.17 10.01 20.60
CA VAL A 128 28.78 9.69 20.97
C VAL A 128 27.90 9.74 19.73
N ASN A 129 27.23 8.64 19.42
CA ASN A 129 26.35 8.53 18.25
C ASN A 129 24.88 8.57 18.70
N HIS A 130 24.21 9.69 18.44
CA HIS A 130 22.81 9.89 18.85
C HIS A 130 21.90 9.21 17.83
N THR A 131 21.48 7.97 18.10
CA THR A 131 20.58 7.24 17.20
C THR A 131 19.17 7.83 17.30
N ARG A 132 18.68 8.48 16.24
CA ARG A 132 17.26 8.81 16.10
C ARG A 132 16.53 7.60 15.55
N LYS A 133 15.62 7.02 16.35
CA LYS A 133 14.68 6.01 15.86
C LYS A 133 13.67 6.70 14.93
N ARG A 134 13.43 6.10 13.76
CA ARG A 134 12.31 6.49 12.90
C ARG A 134 11.04 5.97 13.57
N HIS A 135 10.16 6.88 13.98
CA HIS A 135 8.82 6.57 14.48
C HIS A 135 7.85 6.48 13.31
#